data_AF-A0A925VF21-F1
#
_entry.id   AF-A0A925VF21-F1
#
_cell.length_a   1.000
_cell.length_b   1.000
_cell.length_c   1.000
_cell.angle_alpha   90.00
_cell.angle_beta   90.00
_cell.angle_gamma   90.00
#
_symmetry.space_group_name_H-M   'P 1'
#
loop_
_entity.id
_entity.type
_entity.pdbx_description
1 polymer ?
#
loop_
_entity_poly.entity_id
_entity_poly.type
_entity_poly.pdbx_seq_one_letter_code
_entity_poly.pdbx_strand_id
1 'polypeptide(L)'
;MSIAEMRKDYTLNGLSEADLSPDPIAQFQTWFDQALAASLPEPNAMVLATVAASGQPSARVVLLKGLDARGFVFYSNYASRKGQELDVGARAALVFYWAELERQVRVEGGIERVSAEESDAYFA
;
A
#
# COMPACT_ATOMS: atom_id res chain seq x y z
N MET A 1 -8.94 -29.00 12.00
CA MET A 1 -9.21 -27.59 11.68
C MET A 1 -9.48 -27.46 10.20
N SER A 2 -10.71 -27.12 9.86
CA SER A 2 -11.08 -26.61 8.54
C SER A 2 -10.54 -25.19 8.36
N ILE A 3 -10.46 -24.73 7.11
CA ILE A 3 -10.10 -23.35 6.80
C ILE A 3 -11.05 -22.36 7.49
N ALA A 4 -12.34 -22.70 7.61
CA ALA A 4 -13.34 -21.86 8.27
C ALA A 4 -13.07 -21.69 9.78
N GLU A 5 -12.48 -22.69 10.43
CA GLU A 5 -12.18 -22.69 11.86
C GLU A 5 -10.91 -21.90 12.23
N MET A 6 -10.13 -21.45 11.23
CA MET A 6 -8.91 -20.68 11.46
C MET A 6 -9.15 -19.18 11.69
N ARG A 7 -10.42 -18.74 11.68
CA ARG A 7 -10.79 -17.35 11.92
C ARG A 7 -10.33 -16.91 13.32
N LYS A 8 -9.56 -15.82 13.35
CA LYS A 8 -9.24 -15.09 14.57
C LYS A 8 -10.17 -13.89 14.70
N ASP A 9 -10.60 -13.61 15.92
CA ASP A 9 -11.33 -12.39 16.23
C ASP A 9 -10.33 -11.29 16.56
N TYR A 10 -10.40 -10.19 15.80
CA TYR A 10 -9.53 -9.03 15.96
C TYR A 10 -10.14 -8.12 17.03
N THR A 11 -9.51 -8.09 18.21
CA THR A 11 -10.02 -7.41 19.41
C THR A 11 -8.99 -6.51 20.08
N LEU A 12 -7.80 -6.37 19.47
CA LEU A 12 -6.69 -5.62 20.04
C LEU A 12 -7.02 -4.13 20.22
N ASN A 13 -7.67 -3.50 19.24
CA ASN A 13 -8.10 -2.10 19.29
C ASN A 13 -9.38 -1.88 18.46
N GLY A 14 -10.25 -1.01 18.96
CA GLY A 14 -11.42 -0.53 18.20
C GLY A 14 -11.04 0.58 17.21
N LEU A 15 -11.96 0.86 16.27
CA LEU A 15 -11.86 1.97 15.33
C LEU A 15 -13.13 2.81 15.41
N SER A 16 -12.99 4.08 15.77
CA SER A 16 -14.09 5.05 15.83
C SER A 16 -13.76 6.24 14.93
N GLU A 17 -14.77 6.77 14.22
CA GLU A 17 -14.60 7.95 13.35
C GLU A 17 -14.12 9.18 14.13
N ALA A 18 -14.48 9.29 15.41
CA ALA A 18 -14.06 10.41 16.25
C ALA A 18 -12.54 10.44 16.53
N ASP A 19 -11.87 9.29 16.39
CA ASP A 19 -10.43 9.15 16.61
C ASP A 19 -9.62 9.28 15.30
N LEU A 20 -10.31 9.54 14.17
CA LEU A 20 -9.68 9.65 12.86
C LEU A 20 -9.35 11.10 12.51
N SER A 21 -8.16 11.28 11.93
CA SER A 21 -7.80 12.50 11.23
C SER A 21 -8.71 12.70 10.01
N PRO A 22 -9.20 13.94 9.77
CA PRO A 22 -9.95 14.25 8.55
C PRO A 22 -9.05 14.23 7.29
N ASP A 23 -7.73 14.35 7.47
CA ASP A 23 -6.76 14.15 6.40
C ASP A 23 -6.32 12.66 6.38
N PRO A 24 -6.62 11.91 5.31
CA PRO A 24 -6.29 10.50 5.20
C PRO A 24 -4.78 10.23 5.08
N ILE A 25 -3.99 11.16 4.54
CA ILE A 25 -2.53 11.01 4.46
C ILE A 25 -1.92 11.18 5.85
N ALA A 26 -2.37 12.17 6.61
CA ALA A 26 -1.98 12.32 8.02
C ALA A 26 -2.42 11.12 8.87
N GLN A 27 -3.61 10.56 8.60
CA GLN A 27 -4.08 9.34 9.25
C GLN A 27 -3.17 8.14 8.96
N PHE A 28 -2.78 7.96 7.68
CA PHE A 28 -1.86 6.89 7.31
C PHE A 28 -0.51 7.06 7.99
N GLN A 29 0.07 8.27 8.00
CA GLN A 29 1.35 8.53 8.65
C GLN A 29 1.30 8.17 10.14
N THR A 30 0.23 8.56 10.84
CA THR A 30 0.02 8.20 12.26
C THR A 30 0.05 6.69 12.46
N TRP A 31 -0.62 5.93 11.60
CA TRP A 31 -0.64 4.47 11.70
C TRP A 31 0.67 3.82 11.27
N PHE A 32 1.38 4.40 10.30
CA PHE A 32 2.68 3.94 9.87
C PHE A 32 3.73 4.12 10.98
N ASP A 33 3.71 5.26 11.68
CA ASP A 33 4.57 5.53 12.83
C ASP A 33 4.29 4.54 13.98
N GLN A 34 3.03 4.16 14.19
CA GLN A 34 2.68 3.10 15.15
C GLN A 34 3.24 1.73 14.74
N ALA A 35 3.20 1.39 13.45
CA ALA A 35 3.80 0.15 12.94
C ALA A 35 5.33 0.13 13.12
N LEU A 36 5.99 1.28 12.90
CA LEU A 36 7.42 1.46 13.18
C LEU A 36 7.73 1.34 14.68
N ALA A 37 6.97 2.02 15.53
CA ALA A 37 7.17 1.99 16.98
C ALA A 37 6.96 0.58 17.57
N ALA A 38 6.04 -0.20 17.01
CA ALA A 38 5.82 -1.60 17.36
C ALA A 38 6.86 -2.56 16.77
N SER A 39 7.87 -2.05 16.04
CA SER A 39 8.96 -2.84 15.43
C SER A 39 8.46 -3.97 14.53
N LEU A 40 7.39 -3.71 13.76
CA LEU A 40 6.87 -4.70 12.81
C LEU A 40 7.94 -5.04 11.75
N PRO A 41 7.97 -6.29 11.26
CA PRO A 41 8.80 -6.64 10.12
C PRO A 41 8.28 -5.97 8.84
N GLU A 42 9.15 -5.28 8.12
CA GLU A 42 8.85 -4.61 6.83
C GLU A 42 7.51 -3.84 6.83
N PRO A 43 7.28 -2.86 7.72
CA PRO A 43 5.99 -2.17 7.82
C PRO A 43 5.66 -1.36 6.56
N ASN A 44 6.68 -1.08 5.73
CA ASN A 44 6.56 -0.42 4.44
C ASN A 44 6.28 -1.38 3.28
N ALA A 45 6.20 -2.70 3.50
CA ALA A 45 5.78 -3.65 2.48
C ALA A 45 4.26 -3.55 2.24
N MET A 46 3.88 -3.52 0.96
CA MET A 46 2.50 -3.42 0.53
C MET A 46 2.22 -4.33 -0.66
N VAL A 47 1.01 -4.88 -0.72
CA VAL A 47 0.53 -5.61 -1.90
C VAL A 47 -0.03 -4.61 -2.90
N LEU A 48 0.58 -4.52 -4.08
CA LEU A 48 0.10 -3.72 -5.21
C LEU A 48 -0.70 -4.61 -6.17
N ALA A 49 -1.96 -4.25 -6.39
CA ALA A 49 -2.83 -4.83 -7.40
C ALA A 49 -2.93 -3.92 -8.63
N THR A 50 -2.80 -4.52 -9.80
CA THR A 50 -2.91 -3.89 -11.12
C THR A 50 -3.84 -4.73 -12.00
N VAL A 51 -4.30 -4.16 -13.12
CA VAL A 51 -5.21 -4.83 -14.03
C VAL A 51 -4.70 -4.71 -15.46
N ALA A 52 -4.66 -5.82 -16.17
CA ALA A 52 -4.32 -5.83 -17.58
C ALA A 52 -5.43 -5.19 -18.44
N ALA A 53 -5.09 -4.78 -19.66
CA ALA A 53 -6.06 -4.26 -20.63
C ALA A 53 -7.21 -5.25 -20.91
N SER A 54 -6.97 -6.55 -20.76
CA SER A 54 -7.99 -7.60 -20.87
C SER A 54 -8.93 -7.70 -19.66
N GLY A 55 -8.70 -6.91 -18.61
CA GLY A 55 -9.43 -6.99 -17.33
C GLY A 55 -8.89 -8.01 -16.34
N GLN A 56 -7.83 -8.77 -16.69
CA GLN A 56 -7.23 -9.75 -15.78
C GLN A 56 -6.44 -9.05 -14.65
N PRO A 57 -6.82 -9.20 -13.36
CA PRO A 57 -6.06 -8.64 -12.25
C PRO A 57 -4.75 -9.41 -12.01
N SER A 58 -3.79 -8.70 -11.42
CA SER A 58 -2.54 -9.26 -10.93
C SER A 58 -2.08 -8.53 -9.66
N ALA A 59 -1.46 -9.23 -8.71
CA ALA A 59 -1.01 -8.66 -7.44
C ALA A 59 0.38 -9.17 -7.05
N ARG A 60 1.16 -8.34 -6.35
CA ARG A 60 2.48 -8.67 -5.80
C ARG A 60 2.87 -7.72 -4.68
N VAL A 61 3.85 -8.12 -3.87
CA VAL A 61 4.48 -7.22 -2.88
C VAL A 61 5.40 -6.23 -3.59
N VAL A 62 5.34 -4.97 -3.16
CA VAL A 62 6.28 -3.88 -3.44
C VAL A 62 6.54 -3.12 -2.13
N LEU A 63 7.52 -2.23 -2.11
CA LEU A 63 7.85 -1.43 -0.93
C LEU A 63 7.42 0.01 -1.13
N LEU A 64 6.80 0.61 -0.12
CA LEU A 64 6.64 2.05 0.01
C LEU A 64 8.03 2.69 0.18
N LYS A 65 8.29 3.72 -0.62
CA LYS A 65 9.57 4.44 -0.69
C LYS A 65 9.43 5.94 -0.45
N GLY A 66 8.22 6.46 -0.54
CA GLY A 66 7.90 7.83 -0.18
C GLY A 66 6.41 7.99 0.10
N LEU A 67 6.09 9.00 0.90
CA LEU A 67 4.73 9.46 1.16
C LEU A 67 4.78 10.99 1.16
N ASP A 68 3.96 11.62 0.33
CA ASP A 68 3.82 13.07 0.30
C ASP A 68 2.35 13.46 0.04
N ALA A 69 2.08 14.76 -0.12
CA ALA A 69 0.73 15.28 -0.34
C ALA A 69 0.07 14.76 -1.64
N ARG A 70 0.85 14.22 -2.60
CA ARG A 70 0.36 13.58 -3.83
C ARG A 70 -0.01 12.12 -3.60
N GLY A 71 0.53 11.47 -2.56
CA GLY A 71 0.18 10.12 -2.14
C GLY A 71 1.39 9.21 -1.93
N PHE A 72 1.26 7.96 -2.38
CA PHE A 72 2.15 6.85 -2.05
C PHE A 72 3.11 6.55 -3.20
N VAL A 73 4.41 6.52 -2.92
CA VAL A 73 5.47 6.34 -3.94
C VAL A 73 6.16 5.00 -3.78
N PHE A 74 6.32 4.27 -4.89
CA PHE A 74 7.17 3.08 -4.98
C PHE A 74 7.97 3.13 -6.29
N TYR A 75 9.12 2.44 -6.31
CA TYR A 75 9.97 2.35 -7.50
C TYR A 75 10.00 0.91 -8.01
N SER A 76 9.98 0.74 -9.33
CA SER A 76 10.02 -0.57 -9.97
C SER A 76 10.51 -0.49 -11.41
N ASN A 77 10.62 -1.64 -12.07
CA ASN A 77 10.99 -1.73 -13.48
C ASN A 77 9.78 -1.44 -14.39
N TYR A 78 9.89 -0.40 -15.23
CA TYR A 78 8.86 -0.01 -16.21
C TYR A 78 8.53 -1.10 -17.24
N ALA A 79 9.51 -1.93 -17.63
CA ALA A 79 9.30 -3.04 -18.57
C ALA A 79 8.65 -4.28 -17.94
N SER A 80 8.43 -4.28 -16.61
CA SER A 80 7.75 -5.40 -15.95
C SER A 80 6.26 -5.43 -16.26
N ARG A 81 5.63 -6.60 -16.07
CA ARG A 81 4.19 -6.77 -16.25
C ARG A 81 3.37 -5.68 -15.55
N LYS A 82 3.68 -5.34 -14.29
CA LYS A 82 2.97 -4.29 -13.56
C LYS A 82 3.15 -2.91 -14.22
N GLY A 83 4.35 -2.60 -14.71
CA GLY A 83 4.63 -1.32 -15.37
C GLY A 83 3.80 -1.16 -16.63
N GLN A 84 3.77 -2.19 -17.47
CA GLN A 84 2.94 -2.23 -18.68
C GLN A 84 1.44 -2.14 -18.36
N GLU A 85 0.97 -2.81 -17.31
CA GLU A 85 -0.44 -2.73 -16.88
C GLU A 85 -0.81 -1.32 -16.37
N LEU A 86 0.07 -0.68 -15.61
CA LEU A 86 -0.12 0.67 -15.07
C LEU A 86 -0.12 1.74 -16.16
N ASP A 87 0.69 1.58 -17.20
CA ASP A 87 0.75 2.51 -18.34
C ASP A 87 -0.56 2.54 -19.15
N VAL A 88 -1.35 1.46 -19.13
CA VAL A 88 -2.61 1.36 -19.89
C VAL A 88 -3.81 1.71 -19.03
N GLY A 89 -3.90 1.19 -17.82
CA GLY A 89 -5.09 1.31 -16.97
C GLY A 89 -5.11 2.53 -16.07
N ALA A 90 -3.93 3.11 -15.77
CA ALA A 90 -3.70 4.22 -14.85
C ALA A 90 -4.44 4.10 -13.49
N ARG A 91 -4.72 2.87 -13.04
CA ARG A 91 -5.44 2.59 -11.79
C ARG A 91 -4.75 1.47 -11.05
N ALA A 92 -4.68 1.61 -9.73
CA ALA A 92 -4.14 0.58 -8.86
C ALA A 92 -4.86 0.56 -7.51
N ALA A 93 -4.68 -0.55 -6.80
CA ALA A 93 -5.00 -0.64 -5.38
C ALA A 93 -3.75 -1.13 -4.65
N LEU A 94 -3.52 -0.62 -3.44
CA LEU A 94 -2.48 -1.11 -2.55
C LEU A 94 -3.06 -1.47 -1.18
N VAL A 95 -2.45 -2.48 -0.55
CA VAL A 95 -2.86 -2.97 0.77
C VAL A 95 -1.63 -3.12 1.66
N PHE A 96 -1.65 -2.43 2.80
CA PHE A 96 -0.78 -2.73 3.93
C PHE A 96 -1.51 -3.67 4.88
N TYR A 97 -0.86 -4.75 5.30
CA TYR A 97 -1.39 -5.66 6.29
C TYR A 97 -0.40 -5.81 7.44
N TRP A 98 -0.76 -5.23 8.59
CA TRP A 98 0.02 -5.25 9.82
C TRP A 98 -0.69 -6.18 10.80
N ALA A 99 -0.39 -7.47 10.68
CA ALA A 99 -1.07 -8.54 11.42
C ALA A 99 -0.97 -8.36 12.94
N GLU A 100 0.20 -7.93 13.42
CA GLU A 100 0.53 -7.71 14.82
C GLU A 100 -0.25 -6.54 15.43
N LEU A 101 -0.73 -5.61 14.59
CA LEU A 101 -1.61 -4.51 14.98
C LEU A 101 -3.08 -4.76 14.64
N GLU A 102 -3.39 -5.95 14.09
CA GLU A 102 -4.71 -6.30 13.59
C GLU A 102 -5.28 -5.27 12.60
N ARG A 103 -4.39 -4.63 11.82
CA ARG A 103 -4.73 -3.47 10.99
C ARG A 103 -4.46 -3.72 9.52
N GLN A 104 -5.37 -3.24 8.70
CA GLN A 104 -5.21 -3.18 7.25
C GLN A 104 -5.47 -1.76 6.77
N VAL A 105 -4.61 -1.25 5.89
CA VAL A 105 -4.85 0.01 5.17
C VAL A 105 -4.97 -0.28 3.69
N ARG A 106 -6.05 0.21 3.08
CA ARG A 106 -6.31 0.09 1.65
C ARG A 106 -6.31 1.48 1.02
N VAL A 107 -5.61 1.61 -0.10
CA VAL A 107 -5.60 2.84 -0.90
C VAL A 107 -5.91 2.47 -2.34
N GLU A 108 -6.80 3.23 -2.96
CA GLU A 108 -7.29 3.00 -4.32
C GLU A 108 -7.28 4.34 -5.05
N GLY A 109 -6.79 4.36 -6.29
CA GLY A 109 -6.69 5.63 -7.00
C GLY A 109 -6.04 5.53 -8.38
N GLY A 110 -5.86 6.70 -8.97
CA GLY A 110 -5.05 6.89 -10.17
C GLY A 110 -3.57 6.67 -9.87
N ILE A 111 -2.80 6.34 -10.90
CA ILE A 111 -1.35 6.26 -10.81
C ILE A 111 -0.67 7.18 -11.80
N GLU A 112 0.41 7.82 -11.37
CA GLU A 112 1.23 8.70 -12.18
C GLU A 112 2.69 8.28 -12.04
N ARG A 113 3.48 8.48 -13.11
CA ARG A 113 4.93 8.32 -13.04
C ARG A 113 5.51 9.52 -12.31
N VAL A 114 6.42 9.26 -11.38
CA VAL A 114 7.29 10.32 -10.83
C VAL A 114 8.16 10.90 -11.95
N SER A 115 8.75 12.07 -11.70
CA SER A 115 9.68 12.69 -12.65
C SER A 115 10.90 11.78 -12.91
N ALA A 116 11.52 11.95 -14.08
CA ALA A 116 12.75 11.21 -14.41
C ALA A 116 13.85 11.55 -13.39
N GLU A 117 13.91 12.80 -12.96
CA GLU A 117 14.85 13.30 -11.96
C GLU A 117 14.63 12.66 -10.58
N GLU A 118 13.38 12.54 -10.10
CA GLU A 118 13.06 11.81 -8.86
C GLU A 118 13.43 10.32 -8.97
N SER A 119 13.19 9.70 -10.13
CA SER A 119 13.55 8.30 -10.38
C SER A 119 15.07 8.10 -10.38
N ASP A 120 15.81 8.94 -11.11
CA ASP A 120 17.26 8.87 -11.20
C ASP A 120 17.91 9.11 -9.83
N ALA A 121 17.40 10.08 -9.06
CA ALA A 121 17.88 10.34 -7.70
C ALA A 121 17.70 9.16 -6.75
N TYR A 122 16.64 8.36 -6.90
CA TYR A 122 16.42 7.16 -6.08
C TYR A 122 17.37 5.99 -6.44
N PHE A 123 17.79 5.89 -7.70
CA PHE A 123 18.64 4.79 -8.20
C PHE A 123 20.14 5.13 -8.31
N ALA A 124 20.53 6.37 -7.98
CA ALA A 124 21.92 6.84 -7.98
C ALA A 124 22.81 6.24 -6.88
#